data_AF-A0AB34JV62-F1
#
_entry.id   AF-A0AB34JV62-F1
#
_cell.length_a   1.000
_cell.length_b   1.000
_cell.length_c   1.000
_cell.angle_alpha   90.00
_cell.angle_beta   90.00
_cell.angle_gamma   90.00
#
_symmetry.space_group_name_H-M   'P 1'
#
loop_
_entity.id
_entity.type
_entity.pdbx_description
1 polymer ?
#
loop_
_entity_poly.entity_id
_entity_poly.type
_entity_poly.pdbx_seq_one_letter_code
_entity_poly.pdbx_strand_id
1 'polypeptide(L)'
;MSVDVDDVGMLCAAHALVQRGEAEILAVVHDTGLPAGVGAISAINEFWRRGNILIGGYDGNLGAPAATISPDWVRKGRGVYVNGLIKEFSPPITNAGQCWSSKAVYESVLRRAEANSVVILAVGHLTVLGELLESSATRTLVAAKVQKLVVMGGTLSQEAAVPEWNFAGCGGGCGEYDRLSGITSRALSIVGTGAQRVDGAAATMGFNSTNTAAPVSISA
;
A
#
# COMPACT_ATOMS: atom_id res chain seq x y z
N MET A 1 -3.06 -2.86 -6.85
CA MET A 1 -4.06 -3.30 -7.88
C MET A 1 -3.59 -4.57 -8.55
N SER A 2 -4.05 -5.73 -8.07
CA SER A 2 -3.63 -7.02 -8.64
C SER A 2 -4.72 -8.08 -8.57
N VAL A 3 -4.95 -8.66 -7.39
CA VAL A 3 -5.75 -9.89 -7.22
C VAL A 3 -7.21 -9.62 -6.86
N ASP A 4 -7.47 -8.50 -6.20
CA ASP A 4 -8.80 -8.01 -5.79
C ASP A 4 -8.90 -6.48 -5.98
N VAL A 5 -10.06 -5.93 -5.62
CA VAL A 5 -10.55 -4.62 -6.10
C VAL A 5 -10.53 -3.51 -5.05
N ASP A 6 -10.15 -3.79 -3.82
CA ASP A 6 -10.15 -2.82 -2.72
C ASP A 6 -9.26 -1.60 -3.01
N ASP A 7 -8.11 -1.80 -3.67
CA ASP A 7 -7.22 -0.76 -4.17
C ASP A 7 -7.93 0.26 -5.09
N VAL A 8 -8.91 -0.18 -5.87
CA VAL A 8 -9.72 0.70 -6.75
C VAL A 8 -10.56 1.63 -5.90
N GLY A 9 -11.24 1.07 -4.89
CA GLY A 9 -12.04 1.84 -3.93
C GLY A 9 -11.19 2.86 -3.18
N MET A 10 -10.00 2.45 -2.71
CA MET A 10 -9.07 3.33 -2.03
C MET A 10 -8.64 4.49 -2.92
N LEU A 11 -8.16 4.23 -4.15
CA LEU A 11 -7.68 5.31 -5.03
C LEU A 11 -8.81 6.27 -5.42
N CYS A 12 -10.03 5.77 -5.64
CA CYS A 12 -11.21 6.60 -5.85
C CYS A 12 -11.53 7.48 -4.63
N ALA A 13 -11.42 6.94 -3.41
CA ALA A 13 -11.61 7.72 -2.19
C ALA A 13 -10.53 8.81 -2.05
N ALA A 14 -9.27 8.51 -2.36
CA ALA A 14 -8.20 9.50 -2.39
C ALA A 14 -8.50 10.64 -3.37
N HIS A 15 -8.96 10.33 -4.59
CA HIS A 15 -9.37 11.36 -5.56
C HIS A 15 -10.55 12.19 -5.08
N ALA A 16 -11.51 11.59 -4.38
CA ALA A 16 -12.63 12.33 -3.79
C ALA A 16 -12.15 13.29 -2.68
N LEU A 17 -11.17 12.91 -1.86
CA LEU A 17 -10.54 13.80 -0.88
C LEU A 17 -9.77 14.94 -1.57
N VAL A 18 -9.08 14.67 -2.69
CA VAL A 18 -8.46 15.73 -3.51
C VAL A 18 -9.52 16.70 -4.06
N GLN A 19 -10.65 16.18 -4.54
CA GLN A 19 -11.75 17.02 -5.03
C GLN A 19 -12.34 17.92 -3.92
N ARG A 20 -12.33 17.45 -2.68
CA ARG A 20 -12.77 18.21 -1.49
C ARG A 20 -11.70 19.19 -0.97
N GLY A 21 -10.49 19.17 -1.52
CA GLY A 21 -9.36 19.99 -1.04
C GLY A 21 -8.74 19.51 0.27
N GLU A 22 -8.97 18.24 0.64
CA GLU A 22 -8.51 17.66 1.91
C GLU A 22 -7.19 16.89 1.78
N ALA A 23 -6.78 16.59 0.54
CA ALA A 23 -5.55 15.87 0.25
C ALA A 23 -4.95 16.30 -1.10
N GLU A 24 -3.68 16.00 -1.30
CA GLU A 24 -2.98 16.08 -2.58
C GLU A 24 -2.33 14.71 -2.86
N ILE A 25 -2.55 14.17 -4.06
CA ILE A 25 -1.88 12.93 -4.49
C ILE A 25 -0.61 13.33 -5.25
N LEU A 26 0.55 13.13 -4.61
CA LEU A 26 1.85 13.44 -5.20
C LEU A 26 2.26 12.44 -6.29
N ALA A 27 1.95 11.17 -6.08
CA ALA A 27 2.19 10.07 -7.00
C ALA A 27 1.38 8.83 -6.56
N VAL A 28 1.21 7.88 -7.46
CA VAL A 28 0.71 6.54 -7.14
C VAL A 28 1.70 5.52 -7.65
N VAL A 29 2.15 4.62 -6.79
CA VAL A 29 3.08 3.56 -7.17
C VAL A 29 2.40 2.22 -7.02
N HIS A 30 2.69 1.32 -7.95
CA HIS A 30 2.32 -0.07 -7.86
C HIS A 30 3.46 -0.86 -7.20
N ASP A 31 3.14 -1.87 -6.40
CA ASP A 31 4.06 -2.56 -5.48
C ASP A 31 4.12 -4.08 -5.71
N THR A 32 3.47 -4.57 -6.78
CA THR A 32 3.49 -5.97 -7.21
C THR A 32 3.95 -6.06 -8.65
N GLY A 33 4.60 -7.15 -9.01
CA GLY A 33 5.26 -7.31 -10.32
C GLY A 33 4.29 -7.59 -11.46
N LEU A 34 2.99 -7.30 -11.28
CA LEU A 34 1.98 -7.44 -12.33
C LEU A 34 2.10 -6.25 -13.29
N PRO A 35 2.65 -6.42 -14.51
CA PRO A 35 3.01 -5.28 -15.35
C PRO A 35 1.80 -4.45 -15.77
N ALA A 36 0.63 -5.07 -15.95
CA ALA A 36 -0.61 -4.38 -16.30
C ALA A 36 -1.23 -3.59 -15.14
N GLY A 37 -0.78 -3.81 -13.88
CA GLY A 37 -1.39 -3.22 -12.68
C GLY A 37 -1.40 -1.68 -12.70
N VAL A 38 -0.36 -1.06 -13.27
CA VAL A 38 -0.30 0.40 -13.47
C VAL A 38 -1.37 0.92 -14.44
N GLY A 39 -1.90 0.07 -15.31
CA GLY A 39 -2.97 0.45 -16.23
C GLY A 39 -4.28 0.75 -15.51
N ALA A 40 -4.58 0.02 -14.43
CA ALA A 40 -5.73 0.34 -13.58
C ALA A 40 -5.55 1.69 -12.86
N ILE A 41 -4.33 1.97 -12.36
CA ILE A 41 -3.99 3.27 -11.76
C ILE A 41 -4.19 4.39 -12.78
N SER A 42 -3.69 4.21 -14.01
CA SER A 42 -3.83 5.19 -15.09
C SER A 42 -5.29 5.41 -15.48
N ALA A 43 -6.09 4.35 -15.62
CA ALA A 43 -7.53 4.45 -15.89
C ALA A 43 -8.27 5.29 -14.84
N ILE A 44 -8.00 5.04 -13.56
CA ILE A 44 -8.64 5.76 -12.46
C ILE A 44 -8.18 7.22 -12.44
N ASN A 45 -6.88 7.48 -12.59
CA ASN A 45 -6.36 8.85 -12.64
C ASN A 45 -6.98 9.65 -13.81
N GLU A 46 -7.11 9.05 -14.99
CA GLU A 46 -7.76 9.67 -16.15
C GLU A 46 -9.26 9.89 -15.94
N PHE A 47 -9.97 8.93 -15.36
CA PHE A 47 -11.40 9.08 -15.03
C PHE A 47 -11.64 10.32 -14.16
N TRP A 48 -10.75 10.58 -13.20
CA TRP A 48 -10.78 11.76 -12.34
C TRP A 48 -10.16 13.02 -12.96
N ARG A 49 -9.79 13.00 -14.25
CA ARG A 49 -9.12 14.08 -14.98
C ARG A 49 -7.80 14.54 -14.35
N ARG A 50 -7.06 13.59 -13.78
CA ARG A 50 -5.76 13.80 -13.12
C ARG A 50 -4.70 12.83 -13.65
N GLY A 51 -4.70 12.62 -14.97
CA GLY A 51 -3.74 11.76 -15.68
C GLY A 51 -2.27 12.18 -15.54
N ASN A 52 -2.01 13.40 -15.09
CA ASN A 52 -0.67 13.93 -14.84
C ASN A 52 -0.05 13.47 -13.51
N ILE A 53 -0.80 12.79 -12.63
CA ILE A 53 -0.24 12.19 -11.42
C ILE A 53 0.82 11.16 -11.81
N LEU A 54 2.01 11.28 -11.23
CA LEU A 54 3.13 10.41 -11.53
C LEU A 54 2.81 8.96 -11.13
N ILE A 55 3.00 8.02 -12.07
CA ILE A 55 2.76 6.58 -11.86
C ILE A 55 4.09 5.84 -11.83
N GLY A 56 4.25 4.99 -10.82
CA GLY A 56 5.37 4.06 -10.70
C GLY A 56 4.94 2.61 -10.92
N GLY A 57 5.70 1.86 -11.71
CA GLY A 57 5.55 0.41 -11.86
C GLY A 57 6.62 -0.34 -11.07
N TYR A 58 6.23 -1.36 -10.30
CA TYR A 58 7.20 -2.22 -9.64
C TYR A 58 7.86 -3.15 -10.65
N ASP A 59 9.18 -3.21 -10.60
CA ASP A 59 10.04 -3.99 -11.51
C ASP A 59 10.61 -5.26 -10.85
N GLY A 60 10.25 -5.54 -9.60
CA GLY A 60 10.63 -6.75 -8.89
C GLY A 60 9.71 -7.96 -9.13
N ASN A 61 10.14 -9.12 -8.61
CA ASN A 61 9.49 -10.41 -8.88
C ASN A 61 8.24 -10.70 -8.04
N LEU A 62 8.07 -10.04 -6.90
CA LEU A 62 6.95 -10.32 -5.99
C LEU A 62 5.61 -9.98 -6.67
N GLY A 63 4.73 -10.96 -6.84
CA GLY A 63 3.47 -10.79 -7.57
C GLY A 63 3.62 -10.76 -9.10
N ALA A 64 4.83 -10.93 -9.64
CA ALA A 64 5.05 -11.07 -11.06
C ALA A 64 4.45 -12.39 -11.58
N PRO A 65 3.77 -12.41 -12.74
CA PRO A 65 3.12 -13.61 -13.24
C PRO A 65 4.04 -14.83 -13.39
N ALA A 66 5.28 -14.61 -13.83
CA ALA A 66 6.27 -15.66 -14.04
C ALA A 66 6.91 -16.18 -12.74
N ALA A 67 6.91 -15.38 -11.67
CA ALA A 67 7.55 -15.72 -10.39
C ALA A 67 6.55 -16.21 -9.33
N THR A 68 5.25 -16.01 -9.56
CA THR A 68 4.21 -16.42 -8.61
C THR A 68 3.82 -17.88 -8.82
N ILE A 69 4.28 -18.74 -7.92
CA ILE A 69 4.02 -20.19 -7.92
C ILE A 69 2.85 -20.59 -7.02
N SER A 70 2.56 -19.79 -5.99
CA SER A 70 1.57 -20.06 -4.94
C SER A 70 1.19 -18.73 -4.23
N PRO A 71 0.03 -18.64 -3.56
CA PRO A 71 -1.05 -19.62 -3.62
C PRO A 71 -1.78 -19.57 -4.96
N ASP A 72 -2.55 -20.63 -5.25
CA ASP A 72 -3.14 -20.86 -6.57
C ASP A 72 -4.12 -19.76 -7.01
N TRP A 73 -4.82 -19.15 -6.06
CA TRP A 73 -5.74 -18.05 -6.31
C TRP A 73 -5.02 -16.76 -6.72
N VAL A 74 -3.83 -16.46 -6.16
CA VAL A 74 -2.99 -15.37 -6.65
C VAL A 74 -2.49 -15.71 -8.04
N ARG A 75 -1.97 -16.92 -8.24
CA ARG A 75 -1.43 -17.36 -9.54
C ARG A 75 -2.46 -17.30 -10.67
N LYS A 76 -3.71 -17.67 -10.39
CA LYS A 76 -4.81 -17.71 -11.37
C LYS A 76 -5.60 -16.39 -11.47
N GLY A 77 -5.69 -15.63 -10.38
CA GLY A 77 -6.52 -14.42 -10.28
C GLY A 77 -5.83 -13.11 -10.68
N ARG A 78 -4.59 -13.15 -11.18
CA ARG A 78 -3.81 -11.93 -11.48
C ARG A 78 -4.53 -11.02 -12.48
N GLY A 79 -4.84 -9.81 -12.04
CA GLY A 79 -5.27 -8.72 -12.92
C GLY A 79 -6.58 -9.00 -13.66
N VAL A 80 -7.43 -9.91 -13.15
CA VAL A 80 -8.69 -10.30 -13.80
C VAL A 80 -9.57 -9.10 -14.12
N TYR A 81 -9.61 -8.11 -13.21
CA TYR A 81 -10.34 -6.86 -13.43
C TYR A 81 -9.50 -5.78 -14.14
N VAL A 82 -8.17 -5.82 -13.99
CA VAL A 82 -7.24 -4.81 -14.53
C VAL A 82 -7.36 -4.71 -16.05
N ASN A 83 -7.38 -5.85 -16.75
CA ASN A 83 -7.57 -5.87 -18.19
C ASN A 83 -8.95 -5.31 -18.61
N GLY A 84 -9.97 -5.53 -17.80
CA GLY A 84 -11.30 -4.94 -17.99
C GLY A 84 -11.26 -3.42 -17.89
N LEU A 85 -10.59 -2.88 -16.87
CA LEU A 85 -10.39 -1.43 -16.71
C LEU A 85 -9.60 -0.83 -17.88
N ILE A 86 -8.50 -1.46 -18.28
CA ILE A 86 -7.69 -0.97 -19.42
C ILE A 86 -8.52 -0.95 -20.71
N LYS A 87 -9.30 -2.02 -20.96
CA LYS A 87 -10.14 -2.11 -22.15
C LYS A 87 -11.25 -1.05 -22.14
N GLU A 88 -11.93 -0.89 -21.02
CA GLU A 88 -13.09 0.01 -20.89
C GLU A 88 -12.66 1.48 -20.96
N PHE A 89 -11.59 1.85 -20.24
CA PHE A 89 -11.20 3.26 -20.09
C PHE A 89 -10.09 3.70 -21.03
N SER A 90 -9.43 2.77 -21.74
CA SER A 90 -8.34 3.05 -22.71
C SER A 90 -7.31 4.06 -22.20
N PRO A 91 -6.70 3.84 -21.01
CA PRO A 91 -5.78 4.80 -20.42
C PRO A 91 -4.46 4.91 -21.21
N PRO A 92 -3.71 6.02 -21.07
CA PRO A 92 -2.44 6.24 -21.78
C PRO A 92 -1.32 5.31 -21.31
N ILE A 93 -1.32 4.89 -20.04
CA ILE A 93 -0.41 3.89 -19.49
C ILE A 93 -1.21 2.61 -19.27
N THR A 94 -0.74 1.51 -19.85
CA THR A 94 -1.35 0.18 -19.72
C THR A 94 -0.36 -0.86 -19.18
N ASN A 95 0.93 -0.53 -19.14
CA ASN A 95 1.99 -1.44 -18.72
C ASN A 95 3.12 -0.70 -17.98
N ALA A 96 3.73 -1.37 -17.00
CA ALA A 96 4.84 -0.84 -16.20
C ALA A 96 6.04 -0.37 -17.04
N GLY A 97 6.27 -0.94 -18.22
CA GLY A 97 7.31 -0.48 -19.14
C GLY A 97 7.07 0.90 -19.77
N GLN A 98 5.90 1.51 -19.56
CA GLN A 98 5.53 2.83 -20.07
C GLN A 98 5.62 3.93 -19.00
N CYS A 99 5.97 3.59 -17.76
CA CYS A 99 6.14 4.54 -16.67
C CYS A 99 7.49 4.37 -15.99
N TRP A 100 7.78 5.21 -14.99
CA TRP A 100 9.00 5.07 -14.21
C TRP A 100 8.91 3.87 -13.27
N SER A 101 10.05 3.38 -12.78
CA SER A 101 10.01 2.40 -11.70
C SER A 101 9.44 3.03 -10.43
N SER A 102 8.70 2.25 -9.63
CA SER A 102 8.10 2.72 -8.38
C SER A 102 9.13 3.31 -7.42
N LYS A 103 10.34 2.73 -7.38
CA LYS A 103 11.46 3.27 -6.61
C LYS A 103 11.89 4.66 -7.10
N ALA A 104 12.04 4.83 -8.41
CA ALA A 104 12.40 6.12 -8.99
C ALA A 104 11.35 7.20 -8.72
N VAL A 105 10.05 6.84 -8.78
CA VAL A 105 8.94 7.74 -8.43
C VAL A 105 9.04 8.20 -6.98
N TYR A 106 9.22 7.27 -6.04
CA TYR A 106 9.40 7.62 -4.62
C TYR A 106 10.57 8.58 -4.42
N GLU A 107 11.76 8.25 -4.94
CA GLU A 107 12.94 9.11 -4.78
C GLU A 107 12.70 10.51 -5.36
N SER A 108 12.04 10.58 -6.52
CA SER A 108 11.71 11.82 -7.20
C SER A 108 10.77 12.71 -6.38
N VAL A 109 9.69 12.12 -5.85
CA VAL A 109 8.71 12.81 -5.01
C VAL A 109 9.35 13.27 -3.70
N LEU A 110 10.05 12.37 -2.99
CA LEU A 110 10.64 12.69 -1.70
C LEU A 110 11.73 13.76 -1.80
N ARG A 111 12.56 13.76 -2.86
CA ARG A 111 13.59 14.80 -3.06
C ARG A 111 12.99 16.20 -3.24
N ARG A 112 11.81 16.31 -3.87
CA ARG A 112 11.11 17.58 -4.12
C ARG A 112 10.20 18.01 -2.97
N ALA A 113 9.74 17.08 -2.15
CA ALA A 113 8.83 17.38 -1.06
C ALA A 113 9.50 18.23 0.02
N GLU A 114 8.70 19.00 0.76
CA GLU A 114 9.16 19.70 1.95
C GLU A 114 9.54 18.71 3.06
N ALA A 115 10.37 19.14 4.02
CA ALA A 115 10.71 18.31 5.16
C ALA A 115 9.45 17.92 5.96
N ASN A 116 9.37 16.65 6.39
CA ASN A 116 8.28 16.16 7.24
C ASN A 116 6.86 16.46 6.72
N SER A 117 6.64 16.34 5.40
CA SER A 117 5.38 16.72 4.73
C SER A 117 4.66 15.58 4.02
N VAL A 118 5.35 14.47 3.73
CA VAL A 118 4.79 13.38 2.93
C VAL A 118 4.12 12.35 3.82
N VAL A 119 2.86 12.02 3.53
CA VAL A 119 2.18 10.85 4.08
C VAL A 119 2.27 9.72 3.06
N ILE A 120 2.86 8.59 3.46
CA ILE A 120 2.82 7.36 2.68
C ILE A 120 1.57 6.59 3.11
N LEU A 121 0.64 6.39 2.18
CA LEU A 121 -0.52 5.51 2.35
C LEU A 121 -0.26 4.20 1.60
N ALA A 122 0.00 3.13 2.35
CA ALA A 122 0.22 1.80 1.81
C ALA A 122 -1.02 0.93 2.06
N VAL A 123 -1.69 0.52 0.98
CA VAL A 123 -2.82 -0.42 1.03
C VAL A 123 -2.51 -1.76 0.35
N GLY A 124 -1.23 -1.95 0.00
CA GLY A 124 -0.67 -3.19 -0.47
C GLY A 124 0.62 -3.52 0.28
N HIS A 125 1.56 -4.13 -0.42
CA HIS A 125 2.83 -4.53 0.16
C HIS A 125 3.80 -3.36 0.36
N LEU A 126 4.71 -3.51 1.30
CA LEU A 126 5.79 -2.55 1.54
C LEU A 126 7.06 -2.86 0.71
N THR A 127 6.94 -3.55 -0.44
CA THR A 127 8.07 -3.98 -1.28
C THR A 127 8.98 -2.82 -1.68
N VAL A 128 8.41 -1.82 -2.34
CA VAL A 128 9.16 -0.66 -2.85
C VAL A 128 9.74 0.18 -1.71
N LEU A 129 8.97 0.34 -0.61
CA LEU A 129 9.47 1.03 0.58
C LEU A 129 10.62 0.24 1.21
N GLY A 130 10.52 -1.08 1.30
CA GLY A 130 11.58 -1.95 1.78
C GLY A 130 12.87 -1.81 0.98
N GLU A 131 12.78 -1.75 -0.35
CA GLU A 131 13.90 -1.51 -1.27
C GLU A 131 14.54 -0.13 -1.09
N LEU A 132 13.73 0.91 -0.91
CA LEU A 132 14.24 2.25 -0.57
C LEU A 132 14.99 2.22 0.75
N LEU A 133 14.61 1.37 1.70
CA LEU A 133 15.23 1.38 3.02
C LEU A 133 16.52 0.57 3.07
N GLU A 134 16.92 -0.09 1.98
CA GLU A 134 18.18 -0.85 1.90
C GLU A 134 19.42 0.04 1.88
N SER A 135 19.35 1.19 1.20
CA SER A 135 20.46 2.14 1.14
C SER A 135 20.37 3.19 2.25
N SER A 136 21.52 3.60 2.80
CA SER A 136 21.60 4.66 3.81
C SER A 136 21.08 6.00 3.28
N ALA A 137 21.41 6.35 2.03
CA ALA A 137 21.01 7.61 1.42
C ALA A 137 19.48 7.74 1.30
N THR A 138 18.81 6.72 0.77
CA THR A 138 17.35 6.70 0.63
C THR A 138 16.64 6.55 1.98
N ARG A 139 17.24 5.86 2.95
CA ARG A 139 16.74 5.83 4.33
C ARG A 139 16.74 7.22 4.99
N THR A 140 17.84 7.98 4.85
CA THR A 140 17.91 9.38 5.33
C THR A 140 16.89 10.25 4.62
N LEU A 141 16.71 10.07 3.30
CA LEU A 141 15.70 10.80 2.53
C LEU A 141 14.28 10.52 3.05
N VAL A 142 13.92 9.25 3.27
CA VAL A 142 12.62 8.85 3.82
C VAL A 142 12.43 9.48 5.20
N ALA A 143 13.40 9.35 6.10
CA ALA A 143 13.31 9.90 7.45
C ALA A 143 13.17 11.44 7.47
N ALA A 144 13.75 12.15 6.51
CA ALA A 144 13.68 13.61 6.43
C ALA A 144 12.36 14.13 5.84
N LYS A 145 11.68 13.33 5.01
CA LYS A 145 10.57 13.80 4.16
C LYS A 145 9.22 13.23 4.54
N VAL A 146 9.20 12.00 5.08
CA VAL A 146 7.97 11.29 5.43
C VAL A 146 7.53 11.68 6.84
N GLN A 147 6.35 12.28 6.93
CA GLN A 147 5.69 12.64 8.18
C GLN A 147 5.00 11.44 8.84
N LYS A 148 4.34 10.62 8.03
CA LYS A 148 3.53 9.51 8.51
C LYS A 148 3.52 8.38 7.50
N LEU A 149 3.63 7.16 8.00
CA LEU A 149 3.32 5.95 7.26
C LEU A 149 2.00 5.40 7.80
N VAL A 150 1.01 5.27 6.93
CA VAL A 150 -0.28 4.62 7.22
C VAL A 150 -0.34 3.35 6.39
N VAL A 151 -0.55 2.21 7.04
CA VAL A 151 -0.54 0.90 6.37
C VAL A 151 -1.84 0.16 6.66
N MET A 152 -2.49 -0.36 5.62
CA MET A 152 -3.53 -1.37 5.77
C MET A 152 -2.87 -2.71 6.01
N GLY A 153 -3.00 -3.20 7.23
CA GLY A 153 -2.52 -4.51 7.62
C GLY A 153 -2.48 -4.66 9.14
N GLY A 154 -1.83 -5.73 9.60
CA GLY A 154 -1.76 -6.10 11.00
C GLY A 154 -2.83 -7.11 11.44
N THR A 155 -2.74 -7.55 12.69
CA THR A 155 -3.67 -8.52 13.29
C THR A 155 -4.18 -7.98 14.62
N LEU A 156 -5.46 -8.23 14.90
CA LEU A 156 -6.08 -7.92 16.19
C LEU A 156 -5.94 -9.08 17.19
N SER A 157 -5.64 -10.29 16.73
CA SER A 157 -5.39 -11.44 17.58
C SER A 157 -3.96 -11.96 17.41
N GLN A 158 -3.29 -12.23 18.53
CA GLN A 158 -2.00 -12.94 18.52
C GLN A 158 -2.15 -14.38 18.01
N GLU A 159 -3.38 -14.88 17.95
CA GLU A 159 -3.76 -16.24 17.60
C GLU A 159 -4.22 -16.37 16.14
N ALA A 160 -4.11 -15.32 15.32
CA ALA A 160 -4.51 -15.38 13.92
C ALA A 160 -3.75 -16.50 13.20
N ALA A 161 -4.49 -17.55 12.82
CA ALA A 161 -3.94 -18.73 12.15
C ALA A 161 -3.43 -18.42 10.74
N VAL A 162 -3.86 -17.30 10.16
CA VAL A 162 -3.43 -16.83 8.84
C VAL A 162 -2.80 -15.45 9.01
N PRO A 163 -1.56 -15.24 8.53
CA PRO A 163 -0.95 -13.92 8.58
C PRO A 163 -1.70 -12.94 7.68
N GLU A 164 -1.59 -11.65 8.03
CA GLU A 164 -2.14 -10.59 7.20
C GLU A 164 -1.39 -10.52 5.85
N TRP A 165 -2.16 -10.42 4.76
CA TRP A 165 -1.68 -10.58 3.39
C TRP A 165 -0.62 -9.56 2.99
N ASN A 166 -0.85 -8.27 3.29
CA ASN A 166 0.07 -7.20 2.98
C ASN A 166 1.39 -7.34 3.75
N PHE A 167 1.35 -7.89 4.97
CA PHE A 167 2.51 -7.99 5.85
C PHE A 167 3.35 -9.24 5.60
N ALA A 168 2.73 -10.39 5.33
CA ALA A 168 3.43 -11.67 5.29
C ALA A 168 2.91 -12.66 4.22
N GLY A 169 2.05 -12.21 3.30
CA GLY A 169 1.55 -13.04 2.21
C GLY A 169 0.80 -14.25 2.74
N CYS A 170 1.22 -15.45 2.32
CA CYS A 170 0.60 -16.71 2.77
C CYS A 170 1.17 -17.26 4.08
N GLY A 171 2.21 -16.65 4.66
CA GLY A 171 2.86 -17.15 5.88
C GLY A 171 3.95 -18.20 5.69
N GLY A 172 4.37 -18.45 4.45
CA GLY A 172 5.45 -19.39 4.11
C GLY A 172 5.04 -20.40 3.04
N GLY A 173 5.98 -20.78 2.16
CA GLY A 173 5.71 -21.73 1.08
C GLY A 173 5.00 -21.12 -0.14
N CYS A 174 5.00 -19.79 -0.28
CA CYS A 174 4.48 -19.07 -1.46
C CYS A 174 5.56 -18.41 -2.32
N GLY A 175 6.81 -18.88 -2.22
CA GLY A 175 7.90 -18.41 -3.08
C GLY A 175 8.27 -16.97 -2.76
N GLU A 176 8.22 -16.06 -3.73
CA GLU A 176 8.61 -14.66 -3.52
C GLU A 176 7.81 -13.95 -2.41
N TYR A 177 6.57 -14.37 -2.17
CA TYR A 177 5.74 -13.83 -1.09
C TYR A 177 6.28 -14.11 0.32
N ASP A 178 7.13 -15.14 0.49
CA ASP A 178 7.76 -15.47 1.78
C ASP A 178 8.68 -14.34 2.28
N ARG A 179 9.10 -13.45 1.37
CA ARG A 179 9.96 -12.30 1.68
C ARG A 179 9.19 -11.17 2.39
N LEU A 180 7.87 -11.14 2.31
CA LEU A 180 7.06 -10.01 2.80
C LEU A 180 7.26 -9.74 4.29
N SER A 181 7.29 -10.77 5.13
CA SER A 181 7.45 -10.58 6.57
C SER A 181 8.73 -9.81 6.92
N GLY A 182 9.84 -10.15 6.25
CA GLY A 182 11.13 -9.47 6.43
C GLY A 182 11.13 -8.05 5.88
N ILE A 183 10.52 -7.84 4.71
CA ILE A 183 10.35 -6.52 4.08
C ILE A 183 9.52 -5.59 4.98
N THR A 184 8.36 -6.07 5.44
CA THR A 184 7.43 -5.33 6.30
C THR A 184 8.07 -4.97 7.63
N SER A 185 8.72 -5.93 8.29
CA SER A 185 9.40 -5.69 9.57
C SER A 185 10.46 -4.60 9.45
N ARG A 186 11.24 -4.62 8.38
CA ARG A 186 12.23 -3.58 8.07
C ARG A 186 11.57 -2.23 7.83
N ALA A 187 10.53 -2.18 7.00
CA ALA A 187 9.83 -0.94 6.67
C ALA A 187 9.19 -0.27 7.90
N LEU A 188 8.55 -1.06 8.77
CA LEU A 188 7.89 -0.55 9.98
C LEU A 188 8.88 -0.08 11.06
N SER A 189 10.10 -0.66 11.11
CA SER A 189 11.13 -0.29 12.10
C SER A 189 11.60 1.17 12.03
N ILE A 190 11.37 1.86 10.91
CA ILE A 190 11.88 3.23 10.67
C ILE A 190 10.88 4.30 11.13
N VAL A 191 9.62 3.95 11.41
CA VAL A 191 8.57 4.90 11.84
C VAL A 191 8.50 5.02 13.39
N GLY A 192 9.50 4.46 14.09
CA GLY A 192 9.48 4.19 15.53
C GLY A 192 9.77 5.35 16.50
N THR A 193 9.79 6.62 16.10
CA THR A 193 9.94 7.75 17.05
C THR A 193 8.73 8.68 17.13
N GLY A 194 7.65 8.42 16.37
CA GLY A 194 6.46 9.26 16.37
C GLY A 194 5.15 8.59 15.95
N ALA A 195 5.14 7.28 15.69
CA ALA A 195 3.90 6.55 15.44
C ALA A 195 3.01 6.57 16.70
N GLN A 196 1.98 7.42 16.72
CA GLN A 196 0.79 7.11 17.49
C GLN A 196 0.22 5.81 16.91
N ARG A 197 0.38 4.71 17.66
CA ARG A 197 -0.54 3.58 17.51
C ARG A 197 -1.93 4.17 17.72
N VAL A 198 -2.76 4.13 16.69
CA VAL A 198 -4.19 4.31 16.90
C VAL A 198 -4.64 2.97 17.49
N ASP A 199 -4.40 2.81 18.79
CA ASP A 199 -4.89 1.67 19.55
C ASP A 199 -6.41 1.77 19.56
N GLY A 200 -7.05 0.98 18.70
CA GLY A 200 -8.41 0.53 18.96
C GLY A 200 -8.38 -0.30 20.24
N ALA A 201 -8.56 0.36 21.38
CA ALA A 201 -8.77 -0.21 22.70
C ALA A 201 -8.05 -1.54 22.99
N ALA A 202 -6.80 -1.45 23.45
CA ALA A 202 -6.25 -2.42 24.39
C ALA A 202 -5.38 -1.66 25.39
N ALA A 203 -6.07 -1.08 26.38
CA ALA A 203 -5.45 -0.67 27.61
C ALA A 203 -4.62 -1.82 28.18
N THR A 204 -3.43 -1.48 28.66
CA THR A 204 -2.53 -2.30 29.44
C THR A 204 -3.29 -3.12 30.47
N MET A 205 -2.97 -4.41 30.58
CA MET A 205 -3.43 -5.26 31.68
C MET A 205 -3.16 -4.57 33.02
N GLY A 206 -4.25 -4.28 33.72
CA GLY A 206 -4.30 -3.79 35.09
C GLY A 206 -5.75 -3.87 35.53
N PHE A 207 -6.19 -5.06 35.95
CA PHE A 207 -7.47 -5.23 36.62
C PHE A 207 -7.52 -4.33 37.84
N ASN A 208 -8.34 -3.28 37.79
CA ASN A 208 -8.95 -2.73 38.98
C ASN A 208 -10.43 -2.52 38.71
N SER A 209 -11.23 -3.37 39.33
CA SER A 209 -12.68 -3.36 39.30
C SER A 209 -13.20 -2.07 39.94
N THR A 210 -13.84 -1.21 39.15
CA THR A 210 -15.01 -0.38 39.50
C THR A 210 -15.13 0.82 38.55
N ASN A 211 -15.93 0.69 37.48
CA ASN A 211 -16.90 1.73 37.15
C ASN A 211 -17.85 1.26 36.05
N THR A 212 -19.12 1.17 36.44
CA THR A 212 -20.27 0.92 35.57
C THR A 212 -20.71 2.22 34.92
N ALA A 213 -20.81 2.26 33.60
CA ALA A 213 -21.58 3.27 32.87
C ALA A 213 -22.42 2.58 31.78
N ALA A 214 -23.69 2.96 31.73
CA ALA A 214 -24.80 2.29 31.05
C ALA A 214 -24.80 2.44 29.51
N PRO A 215 -25.46 1.52 28.78
CA PRO A 215 -25.52 1.57 27.31
C PRO A 215 -26.50 2.64 26.82
N VAL A 216 -26.10 3.36 25.76
CA VAL A 216 -26.97 4.25 24.99
C VAL A 216 -27.63 3.42 23.88
N SER A 217 -28.96 3.44 23.84
CA SER A 217 -29.78 2.80 22.81
C SER A 217 -29.77 3.62 21.51
N ILE A 218 -29.74 2.92 20.38
CA ILE A 218 -30.07 3.49 19.07
C ILE A 218 -31.33 2.78 18.61
N SER A 219 -32.42 3.53 18.46
CA SER A 219 -33.68 3.04 17.89
C SER A 219 -33.57 2.95 16.37
N ALA A 220 -34.24 1.93 15.83
CA ALA A 220 -34.29 1.53 14.42
C ALA A 220 -34.73 2.62 13.44
#